data_AF-A0A9E3DPW3-F1
#
_entry.id   AF-A0A9E3DPW3-F1
#
_cell.length_a   1.000
_cell.length_b   1.000
_cell.length_c   1.000
_cell.angle_alpha   90.00
_cell.angle_beta   90.00
_cell.angle_gamma   90.00
#
_symmetry.space_group_name_H-M   'P 1'
#
loop_
_entity.id
_entity.type
_entity.pdbx_description
1 polymer ?
#
loop_
_entity_poly.entity_id
_entity_poly.type
_entity_poly.pdbx_seq_one_letter_code
_entity_poly.pdbx_strand_id
1 'polypeptide(L)'
;MTPTTIHDHSVDQKIDFDADEFQTNPWPIYHTLRATEPVHFATKARTFLLVKHADVAAALADRRLVADFPMRISRRLFGSTIMDSDGAVHRRLRQSLTPLFGSRRVRQLRTELIAPVVDQVLDRLDGPGDVDFLREVCVPVPYGVITRLLGLPPEDVDWLRERVTVLAGAIDFPAVPLERARAAKAELTDYLIEKMSRRSPLMDLLIRNGGEPTDPDVLSSVILFLLAGTETSVATIGTIMHTLLAQDVRMEALLDSEFRAAAVWETLRLEPPTHSILRYAATDLDIRGVRISRHSAVLLSLASGNRDADVFAEADAWKPNRPQRKTLTFGAGPHTCIGIHLALAEFDVLLERLVTRYQNIRHSGSPAGLRGHGFRGPERLVLTWGSRDA
;
A
#
# COMPACT_ATOMS: atom_id res chain seq x y z
N MET A 1 -1.16 -19.30 -48.60
CA MET A 1 -1.86 -18.25 -47.83
C MET A 1 -0.97 -17.87 -46.67
N THR A 2 -0.26 -16.77 -46.82
CA THR A 2 0.67 -16.20 -45.84
C THR A 2 -0.15 -15.58 -44.71
N PRO A 3 0.13 -15.85 -43.42
CA PRO A 3 -0.55 -15.16 -42.34
C PRO A 3 -0.04 -13.72 -42.30
N THR A 4 -0.97 -12.78 -42.42
CA THR A 4 -0.74 -11.35 -42.34
C THR A 4 -0.37 -10.98 -40.91
N THR A 5 0.93 -10.97 -40.60
CA THR A 5 1.47 -10.26 -39.44
C THR A 5 1.45 -8.77 -39.75
N ILE A 6 0.40 -8.09 -39.32
CA ILE A 6 0.43 -6.64 -39.10
C ILE A 6 0.03 -6.46 -37.65
N HIS A 7 1.00 -6.65 -36.76
CA HIS A 7 0.94 -5.99 -35.46
C HIS A 7 1.15 -4.52 -35.74
N ASP A 8 0.14 -3.70 -35.45
CA ASP A 8 0.33 -2.26 -35.33
C ASP A 8 1.33 -2.02 -34.20
N HIS A 9 2.61 -1.87 -34.57
CA HIS A 9 3.75 -1.70 -33.68
C HIS A 9 3.75 -0.37 -32.91
N SER A 10 2.70 0.46 -33.01
CA SER A 10 2.65 1.69 -32.23
C SER A 10 2.46 1.42 -30.73
N VAL A 11 1.84 0.29 -30.35
CA VAL A 11 1.55 -0.09 -28.94
C VAL A 11 2.63 -0.95 -28.27
N ASP A 12 3.43 -1.68 -29.06
CA ASP A 12 4.49 -2.58 -28.55
C ASP A 12 5.57 -1.86 -27.70
N GLN A 13 5.64 -0.52 -27.76
CA GLN A 13 6.54 0.33 -26.97
C GLN A 13 5.86 1.13 -25.82
N LYS A 14 4.56 0.95 -25.56
CA LYS A 14 3.76 1.96 -24.81
C LYS A 14 3.86 1.94 -23.27
N ILE A 15 4.52 0.98 -22.64
CA ILE A 15 4.66 1.01 -21.17
C ILE A 15 6.12 0.76 -20.77
N ASP A 16 6.78 1.86 -20.45
CA ASP A 16 7.98 1.85 -19.63
C ASP A 16 7.60 2.31 -18.22
N PHE A 17 7.54 1.36 -17.30
CA PHE A 17 7.26 1.59 -15.88
C PHE A 17 8.32 2.48 -15.20
N ASP A 18 9.53 2.54 -15.76
CA ASP A 18 10.62 3.39 -15.26
C ASP A 18 10.53 4.82 -15.82
N ALA A 19 9.70 5.06 -16.85
CA ALA A 19 9.60 6.38 -17.46
C ALA A 19 8.98 7.40 -16.50
N ASP A 20 9.52 8.61 -16.55
CA ASP A 20 9.06 9.73 -15.73
C ASP A 20 7.56 10.02 -15.94
N GLU A 21 7.09 9.92 -17.18
CA GLU A 21 5.68 10.08 -17.54
C GLU A 21 4.78 9.07 -16.82
N PHE A 22 5.19 7.79 -16.76
CA PHE A 22 4.44 6.77 -16.05
C PHE A 22 4.45 7.03 -14.54
N GLN A 23 5.62 7.36 -13.99
CA GLN A 23 5.78 7.60 -12.55
C GLN A 23 5.05 8.86 -12.07
N THR A 24 4.80 9.85 -12.93
CA THR A 24 4.14 11.12 -12.56
C THR A 24 2.67 11.15 -12.96
N ASN A 25 2.28 10.56 -14.09
CA ASN A 25 0.92 10.57 -14.60
C ASN A 25 0.58 9.32 -15.42
N PRO A 26 0.33 8.15 -14.79
CA PRO A 26 0.04 6.91 -15.51
C PRO A 26 -1.38 6.85 -16.09
N TRP A 27 -2.23 7.86 -15.82
CA TRP A 27 -3.67 7.81 -16.12
C TRP A 27 -4.00 7.76 -17.62
N PRO A 28 -3.36 8.55 -18.50
CA PRO A 28 -3.60 8.47 -19.95
C PRO A 28 -3.25 7.09 -20.53
N ILE A 29 -2.18 6.47 -20.03
CA ILE A 29 -1.75 5.13 -20.41
C ILE A 29 -2.83 4.12 -20.01
N TYR A 30 -3.25 4.12 -18.75
CA TYR A 30 -4.31 3.22 -18.28
C TYR A 30 -5.64 3.44 -19.00
N HIS A 31 -6.02 4.69 -19.29
CA HIS A 31 -7.23 5.00 -20.06
C HIS A 31 -7.18 4.35 -21.45
N THR A 32 -6.06 4.52 -22.16
CA THR A 32 -5.86 3.94 -23.49
C THR A 32 -5.93 2.41 -23.47
N LEU A 33 -5.24 1.79 -22.51
CA LEU A 33 -5.23 0.32 -22.38
C LEU A 33 -6.61 -0.23 -22.03
N ARG A 34 -7.36 0.41 -21.12
CA ARG A 34 -8.73 -0.02 -20.81
C ARG A 34 -9.63 0.00 -22.06
N ALA A 35 -9.43 0.94 -22.97
CA ALA A 35 -10.24 1.07 -24.18
C ALA A 35 -9.80 0.12 -25.32
N THR A 36 -8.51 -0.17 -25.44
CA THR A 36 -7.94 -0.81 -26.64
C THR A 36 -7.31 -2.18 -26.38
N GLU A 37 -6.65 -2.36 -25.24
CA GLU A 37 -5.90 -3.58 -24.91
C GLU A 37 -5.96 -3.89 -23.40
N PRO A 38 -7.10 -4.40 -22.89
CA PRO A 38 -7.29 -4.61 -21.45
C PRO A 38 -6.37 -5.65 -20.80
N VAL A 39 -5.77 -6.52 -21.61
CA VAL A 39 -4.76 -7.51 -21.24
C VAL A 39 -3.54 -7.24 -22.12
N HIS A 40 -2.63 -6.40 -21.63
CA HIS A 40 -1.46 -5.94 -22.39
C HIS A 40 -0.20 -6.70 -21.96
N PHE A 41 0.67 -7.04 -22.89
CA PHE A 41 1.98 -7.62 -22.57
C PHE A 41 3.06 -6.53 -22.57
N ALA A 42 3.52 -6.12 -21.38
CA ALA A 42 4.56 -5.12 -21.23
C ALA A 42 5.95 -5.72 -21.53
N THR A 43 6.40 -5.59 -22.78
CA THR A 43 7.61 -6.25 -23.32
C THR A 43 8.87 -5.99 -22.49
N LYS A 44 9.15 -4.74 -22.08
CA LYS A 44 10.34 -4.38 -21.29
C LYS A 44 10.36 -5.10 -19.93
N ALA A 45 9.21 -5.16 -19.26
CA ALA A 45 9.05 -5.81 -17.97
C ALA A 45 8.75 -7.33 -18.07
N ARG A 46 8.49 -7.83 -19.29
CA ARG A 46 8.15 -9.23 -19.59
C ARG A 46 6.99 -9.75 -18.72
N THR A 47 5.97 -8.91 -18.53
CA THR A 47 4.81 -9.22 -17.70
C THR A 47 3.52 -8.90 -18.43
N PHE A 48 2.47 -9.69 -18.19
CA PHE A 48 1.11 -9.29 -18.56
C PHE A 48 0.62 -8.21 -17.59
N LEU A 49 -0.24 -7.31 -18.07
CA LEU A 49 -0.86 -6.23 -17.32
C LEU A 49 -2.37 -6.27 -17.54
N LEU A 50 -3.14 -6.43 -16.46
CA LEU A 50 -4.60 -6.37 -16.47
C LEU A 50 -5.05 -5.00 -15.94
N VAL A 51 -5.87 -4.30 -16.70
CA VAL A 51 -6.24 -2.90 -16.41
C VAL A 51 -7.74 -2.65 -16.18
N LYS A 52 -8.61 -3.59 -16.56
CA LYS A 52 -10.07 -3.50 -16.34
C LYS A 52 -10.46 -4.02 -14.97
N HIS A 53 -11.40 -3.34 -14.30
CA HIS A 53 -11.81 -3.64 -12.92
C HIS A 53 -12.28 -5.08 -12.77
N ALA A 54 -13.19 -5.52 -13.64
CA ALA A 54 -13.77 -6.86 -13.57
C ALA A 54 -12.71 -7.96 -13.71
N ASP A 55 -11.73 -7.78 -14.60
CA ASP A 55 -10.67 -8.76 -14.82
C ASP A 55 -9.68 -8.80 -13.66
N VAL A 56 -9.31 -7.62 -13.12
CA VAL A 56 -8.45 -7.51 -11.93
C VAL A 56 -9.12 -8.16 -10.73
N ALA A 57 -10.40 -7.86 -10.48
CA ALA A 57 -11.17 -8.43 -9.38
C ALA A 57 -11.29 -9.96 -9.49
N ALA A 58 -11.59 -10.48 -10.69
CA ALA A 58 -11.65 -11.91 -10.95
C ALA A 58 -10.27 -12.57 -10.76
N ALA A 59 -9.22 -11.97 -11.29
CA ALA A 59 -7.85 -12.46 -11.18
C ALA A 59 -7.35 -12.53 -9.72
N LEU A 60 -7.70 -11.55 -8.89
CA LEU A 60 -7.37 -11.55 -7.45
C LEU A 60 -8.02 -12.70 -6.68
N ALA A 61 -9.15 -13.23 -7.17
CA ALA A 61 -9.86 -14.36 -6.59
C ALA A 61 -9.53 -15.72 -7.25
N ASP A 62 -8.89 -15.72 -8.42
CA ASP A 62 -8.59 -16.93 -9.18
C ASP A 62 -7.40 -17.69 -8.59
N ARG A 63 -7.66 -18.94 -8.17
CA ARG A 63 -6.65 -19.82 -7.55
C ARG A 63 -5.56 -20.28 -8.51
N ARG A 64 -5.74 -20.07 -9.83
CA ARG A 64 -4.72 -20.36 -10.85
C ARG A 64 -3.71 -19.22 -10.99
N LEU A 65 -4.00 -18.04 -10.44
CA LEU A 65 -3.07 -16.91 -10.35
C LEU A 65 -2.52 -16.83 -8.93
N VAL A 66 -1.32 -17.38 -8.76
CA VAL A 66 -0.72 -17.65 -7.44
C VAL A 66 0.18 -16.52 -6.96
N ALA A 67 0.21 -16.35 -5.64
CA ALA A 67 1.14 -15.47 -4.92
C ALA A 67 2.42 -16.22 -4.52
N ASP A 68 2.30 -17.52 -4.22
CA ASP A 68 3.41 -18.42 -3.89
C ASP A 68 4.17 -18.82 -5.17
N PHE A 69 5.28 -18.14 -5.43
CA PHE A 69 6.11 -18.41 -6.60
C PHE A 69 7.60 -18.23 -6.25
N PRO A 70 8.48 -19.23 -6.50
CA PRO A 70 9.87 -19.20 -6.05
C PRO A 70 10.71 -18.02 -6.55
N MET A 71 10.39 -17.49 -7.74
CA MET A 71 11.13 -16.35 -8.33
C MET A 71 10.61 -14.98 -7.91
N ARG A 72 9.51 -14.92 -7.16
CA ARG A 72 8.98 -13.66 -6.64
C ARG A 72 9.98 -13.06 -5.64
N ILE A 73 10.29 -11.78 -5.79
CA ILE A 73 11.32 -11.12 -4.97
C ILE A 73 10.96 -11.14 -3.48
N SER A 74 9.70 -10.85 -3.13
CA SER A 74 9.20 -10.96 -1.75
C SER A 74 9.39 -12.38 -1.19
N ARG A 75 9.08 -13.43 -1.96
CA ARG A 75 9.34 -14.83 -1.57
C ARG A 75 10.83 -15.10 -1.32
N ARG A 76 11.73 -14.54 -2.13
CA ARG A 76 13.19 -14.69 -1.97
C ARG A 76 13.75 -13.90 -0.78
N LEU A 77 13.10 -12.81 -0.39
CA LEU A 77 13.48 -11.99 0.75
C LEU A 77 12.91 -12.56 2.05
N PHE A 78 11.60 -12.82 2.09
CA PHE A 78 10.87 -13.11 3.32
C PHE A 78 10.50 -14.59 3.50
N GLY A 79 10.76 -15.46 2.52
CA GLY A 79 10.36 -16.86 2.61
C GLY A 79 8.84 -17.04 2.56
N SER A 80 8.33 -18.08 3.22
CA SER A 80 6.92 -18.50 3.12
C SER A 80 5.97 -17.74 4.04
N THR A 81 5.91 -16.42 3.89
CA THR A 81 5.02 -15.57 4.69
C THR A 81 3.56 -15.67 4.24
N ILE A 82 2.65 -15.01 4.96
CA ILE A 82 1.24 -14.85 4.53
C ILE A 82 1.10 -14.17 3.15
N MET A 83 2.02 -13.26 2.77
CA MET A 83 1.98 -12.56 1.47
C MET A 83 2.39 -13.45 0.30
N ASP A 84 3.24 -14.44 0.57
CA ASP A 84 3.88 -15.29 -0.43
C ASP A 84 3.49 -16.76 -0.30
N SER A 85 2.33 -17.04 0.30
CA SER A 85 1.76 -18.38 0.45
C SER A 85 0.36 -18.44 -0.16
N ASP A 86 -0.07 -19.64 -0.57
CA ASP A 86 -1.43 -19.91 -1.05
C ASP A 86 -2.09 -21.11 -0.34
N GLY A 87 -3.35 -21.37 -0.67
CA GLY A 87 -4.04 -22.60 -0.26
C GLY A 87 -4.12 -22.81 1.26
N ALA A 88 -3.74 -24.01 1.72
CA ALA A 88 -3.85 -24.40 3.12
C ALA A 88 -2.90 -23.60 4.04
N VAL A 89 -1.67 -23.35 3.59
CA VAL A 89 -0.66 -22.59 4.34
C VAL A 89 -1.15 -21.17 4.59
N HIS A 90 -1.56 -20.47 3.52
CA HIS A 90 -2.11 -19.12 3.64
C HIS A 90 -3.36 -19.06 4.53
N ARG A 91 -4.31 -20.01 4.37
CA ARG A 91 -5.51 -20.05 5.22
C ARG A 91 -5.15 -20.18 6.71
N ARG A 92 -4.22 -21.08 7.06
CA ARG A 92 -3.77 -21.27 8.44
C ARG A 92 -3.16 -20.00 9.02
N LEU A 93 -2.20 -19.39 8.32
CA LEU A 93 -1.54 -18.15 8.75
C LEU A 93 -2.55 -17.00 8.89
N ARG A 94 -3.46 -16.85 7.91
CA ARG A 94 -4.48 -15.81 7.94
C ARG A 94 -5.46 -16.00 9.09
N GLN A 95 -5.92 -17.22 9.34
CA GLN A 95 -6.86 -17.54 10.42
C GLN A 95 -6.29 -17.18 11.79
N SER A 96 -5.00 -17.42 12.04
CA SER A 96 -4.39 -17.09 13.32
C SER A 96 -4.21 -15.58 13.52
N LEU A 97 -3.97 -14.82 12.44
CA LEU A 97 -3.77 -13.37 12.50
C LEU A 97 -5.08 -12.57 12.54
N THR A 98 -6.15 -13.08 11.92
CA THR A 98 -7.44 -12.39 11.76
C THR A 98 -8.01 -11.78 13.05
N PRO A 99 -7.98 -12.46 14.22
CA PRO A 99 -8.51 -11.89 15.46
C PRO A 99 -7.87 -10.57 15.89
N LEU A 100 -6.57 -10.38 15.63
CA LEU A 100 -5.84 -9.16 16.00
C LEU A 100 -6.26 -7.96 15.14
N PHE A 101 -6.54 -8.20 13.86
CA PHE A 101 -6.91 -7.16 12.89
C PHE A 101 -8.43 -7.05 12.67
N GLY A 102 -9.23 -7.84 13.39
CA GLY A 102 -10.68 -7.77 13.34
C GLY A 102 -11.24 -6.47 13.93
N SER A 103 -12.38 -6.01 13.42
CA SER A 103 -12.94 -4.68 13.74
C SER A 103 -13.14 -4.46 15.25
N ARG A 104 -13.47 -5.49 16.03
CA ARG A 104 -13.60 -5.39 17.49
C ARG A 104 -12.27 -5.05 18.17
N ARG A 105 -11.20 -5.78 17.83
CA ARG A 105 -9.87 -5.53 18.43
C ARG A 105 -9.31 -4.21 17.95
N VAL A 106 -9.50 -3.86 16.68
CA VAL A 106 -9.08 -2.56 16.15
C VAL A 106 -9.76 -1.39 16.85
N ARG A 107 -11.04 -1.49 17.23
CA ARG A 107 -11.69 -0.45 18.04
C ARG A 107 -11.01 -0.22 19.40
N GLN A 108 -10.47 -1.28 20.02
CA GLN A 108 -9.70 -1.15 21.25
C GLN A 108 -8.33 -0.52 20.97
N LEU A 109 -7.62 -1.01 19.93
CA LEU A 109 -6.34 -0.45 19.50
C LEU A 109 -6.44 1.03 19.13
N ARG A 110 -7.58 1.48 18.58
CA ARG A 110 -7.85 2.89 18.30
C ARG A 110 -7.61 3.76 19.54
N THR A 111 -8.14 3.34 20.68
CA THR A 111 -8.04 4.09 21.94
C THR A 111 -6.75 3.80 22.69
N GLU A 112 -6.34 2.53 22.76
CA GLU A 112 -5.21 2.07 23.56
C GLU A 112 -3.85 2.41 22.94
N LEU A 113 -3.77 2.51 21.61
CA LEU A 113 -2.51 2.54 20.88
C LEU A 113 -2.47 3.66 19.85
N ILE A 114 -3.43 3.73 18.92
CA ILE A 114 -3.39 4.66 17.78
C ILE A 114 -3.54 6.11 18.24
N ALA A 115 -4.58 6.44 19.01
CA ALA A 115 -4.79 7.80 19.50
C ALA A 115 -3.59 8.33 20.32
N PRO A 116 -3.03 7.58 21.29
CA PRO A 116 -1.80 7.99 21.98
C PRO A 116 -0.58 8.19 21.06
N VAL A 117 -0.42 7.37 20.00
CA VAL A 117 0.66 7.59 19.02
C VAL A 117 0.43 8.91 18.28
N VAL A 118 -0.77 9.11 17.73
CA VAL A 118 -1.13 10.32 16.98
C VAL A 118 -0.97 11.56 17.86
N ASP A 119 -1.49 11.54 19.08
CA ASP A 119 -1.39 12.65 20.01
C ASP A 119 0.08 13.00 20.30
N GLN A 120 0.92 12.01 20.60
CA GLN A 120 2.35 12.26 20.82
C GLN A 120 3.08 12.81 19.60
N VAL A 121 2.68 12.42 18.39
CA VAL A 121 3.26 12.95 17.15
C VAL A 121 2.85 14.42 16.99
N LEU A 122 1.57 14.72 17.14
CA LEU A 122 1.06 16.08 17.00
C LEU A 122 1.54 17.01 18.14
N ASP A 123 1.74 16.51 19.36
CA ASP A 123 2.26 17.27 20.50
C ASP A 123 3.71 17.75 20.29
N ARG A 124 4.46 17.13 19.37
CA ARG A 124 5.81 17.59 18.99
C ARG A 124 5.82 18.67 17.91
N LEU A 125 4.66 18.95 17.30
CA LEU A 125 4.56 19.99 16.28
C LEU A 125 4.33 21.34 16.98
N ASP A 126 5.39 22.14 17.06
CA ASP A 126 5.35 23.47 17.67
C ASP A 126 4.69 24.51 16.75
N GLY A 127 3.72 25.26 17.29
CA GLY A 127 3.28 26.57 16.81
C GLY A 127 2.85 26.71 15.34
N PRO A 128 2.55 27.94 14.89
CA PRO A 128 2.34 28.24 13.48
C PRO A 128 3.69 28.21 12.72
N GLY A 129 3.74 27.51 11.59
CA GLY A 129 4.95 27.39 10.78
C GLY A 129 4.80 26.44 9.60
N ASP A 130 5.89 26.28 8.85
CA ASP A 130 6.00 25.28 7.79
C ASP A 130 6.50 23.97 8.39
N VAL A 131 5.77 22.89 8.12
CA VAL A 131 6.08 21.55 8.60
C VAL A 131 6.25 20.61 7.42
N ASP A 132 7.36 19.88 7.40
CA ASP A 132 7.51 18.72 6.53
C ASP A 132 6.58 17.61 7.03
N PHE A 133 5.36 17.59 6.50
CA PHE A 133 4.31 16.70 6.96
C PHE A 133 4.63 15.23 6.69
N LEU A 134 5.46 14.92 5.69
CA LEU A 134 5.94 13.56 5.47
C LEU A 134 6.82 13.11 6.63
N ARG A 135 7.85 13.89 6.92
CA ARG A 135 8.85 13.56 7.95
C ARG A 135 8.25 13.61 9.36
N GLU A 136 7.47 14.64 9.66
CA GLU A 136 7.03 14.93 11.02
C GLU A 136 5.72 14.20 11.39
N VAL A 137 4.92 13.76 10.41
CA VAL A 137 3.61 13.12 10.66
C VAL A 137 3.43 11.80 9.92
N CYS A 138 3.61 11.78 8.60
CA CYS A 138 3.31 10.57 7.80
C CYS A 138 4.22 9.41 8.15
N VAL A 139 5.49 9.67 8.51
CA VAL A 139 6.45 8.65 8.97
C VAL A 139 6.22 8.25 10.42
N PRO A 140 6.14 9.17 11.40
CA PRO A 140 6.12 8.78 12.81
C PRO A 140 4.83 8.09 13.24
N VAL A 141 3.68 8.38 12.58
CA VAL A 141 2.40 7.76 12.95
C VAL A 141 2.39 6.25 12.64
N PRO A 142 2.59 5.77 11.39
CA PRO A 142 2.53 4.34 11.08
C PRO A 142 3.67 3.55 11.75
N TYR A 143 4.87 4.12 11.79
CA TYR A 143 5.99 3.48 12.48
C TYR A 143 5.73 3.38 13.98
N GLY A 144 5.19 4.42 14.62
CA GLY A 144 4.80 4.39 16.03
C GLY A 144 3.70 3.36 16.33
N VAL A 145 2.74 3.19 15.41
CA VAL A 145 1.68 2.17 15.55
C VAL A 145 2.25 0.76 15.44
N ILE A 146 3.03 0.48 14.39
CA ILE A 146 3.53 -0.86 14.12
C ILE A 146 4.62 -1.29 15.10
N THR A 147 5.54 -0.41 15.48
CA THR A 147 6.56 -0.73 16.50
C THR A 147 5.90 -1.10 17.82
N ARG A 148 4.89 -0.35 18.29
CA ARG A 148 4.12 -0.72 19.50
C ARG A 148 3.38 -2.03 19.36
N LEU A 149 2.76 -2.28 18.20
CA LEU A 149 2.04 -3.53 17.94
C LEU A 149 2.98 -4.75 17.97
N LEU A 150 4.22 -4.56 17.52
CA LEU A 150 5.31 -5.54 17.56
C LEU A 150 6.07 -5.56 18.90
N GLY A 151 5.89 -4.58 19.79
CA GLY A 151 6.65 -4.48 21.04
C GLY A 151 8.09 -3.98 20.85
N LEU A 152 8.38 -3.35 19.72
CA LEU A 152 9.69 -2.76 19.40
C LEU A 152 9.82 -1.36 20.05
N PRO A 153 11.05 -0.96 20.44
CA PRO A 153 11.32 0.39 20.95
C PRO A 153 10.96 1.51 19.95
N PRO A 154 10.17 2.53 20.35
CA PRO A 154 9.79 3.64 19.48
C PRO A 154 10.96 4.58 19.12
N GLU A 155 12.04 4.59 19.89
CA GLU A 155 13.23 5.39 19.62
C GLU A 155 14.03 4.93 18.39
N ASP A 156 13.80 3.69 17.92
CA ASP A 156 14.54 3.10 16.80
C ASP A 156 13.88 3.36 15.43
N VAL A 157 12.81 4.17 15.36
CA VAL A 157 11.99 4.36 14.15
C VAL A 157 12.80 4.83 12.95
N ASP A 158 13.72 5.78 13.11
CA ASP A 158 14.53 6.29 12.00
C ASP A 158 15.44 5.18 11.43
N TRP A 159 16.11 4.44 12.31
CA TRP A 159 16.98 3.31 11.94
C TRP A 159 16.17 2.21 11.24
N LEU A 160 14.98 1.89 11.75
CA LEU A 160 14.08 0.91 11.14
C LEU A 160 13.65 1.37 9.75
N ARG A 161 13.29 2.65 9.61
CA ARG A 161 12.81 3.20 8.34
C ARG A 161 13.85 3.12 7.23
N GLU A 162 15.10 3.45 7.52
CA GLU A 162 16.19 3.35 6.55
C GLU A 162 16.28 1.95 5.93
N ARG A 163 16.12 0.90 6.74
CA ARG A 163 16.21 -0.50 6.29
C ARG A 163 14.93 -0.98 5.64
N VAL A 164 13.78 -0.61 6.19
CA VAL A 164 12.47 -0.96 5.63
C VAL A 164 12.26 -0.33 4.25
N THR A 165 12.68 0.92 4.05
CA THR A 165 12.60 1.60 2.75
C THR A 165 13.42 0.86 1.68
N VAL A 166 14.60 0.34 2.04
CA VAL A 166 15.43 -0.49 1.15
C VAL A 166 14.71 -1.78 0.75
N LEU A 167 14.02 -2.42 1.70
CA LEU A 167 13.22 -3.62 1.40
C LEU A 167 12.00 -3.30 0.52
N ALA A 168 11.31 -2.18 0.78
CA ALA A 168 10.18 -1.73 -0.02
C ALA A 168 10.59 -1.48 -1.48
N GLY A 169 11.71 -0.78 -1.70
CA GLY A 169 12.25 -0.53 -3.05
C GLY A 169 12.75 -1.78 -3.78
N ALA A 170 12.90 -2.92 -3.11
CA ALA A 170 13.23 -4.19 -3.76
C ALA A 170 12.00 -5.00 -4.18
N ILE A 171 10.83 -4.76 -3.57
CA ILE A 171 9.58 -5.46 -3.92
C ILE A 171 8.67 -4.62 -4.82
N ASP A 172 8.81 -3.29 -4.79
CA ASP A 172 8.21 -2.40 -5.76
C ASP A 172 9.13 -2.25 -6.96
N PHE A 173 8.81 -2.96 -8.06
CA PHE A 173 9.46 -2.85 -9.37
C PHE A 173 10.95 -2.60 -9.24
N PRO A 174 11.72 -3.65 -8.88
CA PRO A 174 12.92 -3.59 -8.05
C PRO A 174 13.88 -2.47 -8.45
N ALA A 175 13.66 -1.28 -7.89
CA ALA A 175 14.54 -0.12 -8.02
C ALA A 175 15.81 -0.30 -7.18
N VAL A 176 15.74 -1.19 -6.18
CA VAL A 176 16.84 -1.56 -5.31
C VAL A 176 17.38 -2.94 -5.67
N PRO A 177 18.70 -3.12 -5.83
CA PRO A 177 19.31 -4.42 -6.05
C PRO A 177 19.03 -5.40 -4.90
N LEU A 178 18.74 -6.66 -5.25
CA LEU A 178 18.39 -7.69 -4.27
C LEU A 178 19.47 -7.90 -3.19
N GLU A 179 20.76 -7.74 -3.52
CA GLU A 179 21.84 -7.87 -2.53
C GLU A 179 21.78 -6.79 -1.44
N ARG A 180 21.43 -5.55 -1.81
CA ARG A 180 21.26 -4.47 -0.83
C ARG A 180 20.06 -4.73 0.08
N ALA A 181 18.97 -5.27 -0.47
CA ALA A 181 17.81 -5.68 0.30
C ALA A 181 18.12 -6.84 1.25
N ARG A 182 18.95 -7.81 0.84
CA ARG A 182 19.41 -8.89 1.72
C ARG A 182 20.26 -8.36 2.87
N ALA A 183 21.16 -7.42 2.62
CA ALA A 183 21.95 -6.78 3.68
C ALA A 183 21.06 -6.05 4.69
N ALA A 184 20.13 -5.21 4.23
CA ALA A 184 19.17 -4.53 5.10
C ALA A 184 18.29 -5.52 5.90
N LYS A 185 17.87 -6.63 5.27
CA LYS A 185 17.14 -7.70 5.97
C LYS A 185 18.01 -8.34 7.06
N ALA A 186 19.28 -8.60 6.80
CA ALA A 186 20.19 -9.21 7.77
C ALA A 186 20.34 -8.30 9.00
N GLU A 187 20.56 -7.01 8.81
CA GLU A 187 20.61 -6.03 9.91
C GLU A 187 19.31 -6.01 10.74
N LEU A 188 18.14 -6.03 10.07
CA LEU A 188 16.85 -6.13 10.76
C LEU A 188 16.69 -7.46 11.51
N THR A 189 17.23 -8.55 10.98
CA THR A 189 17.18 -9.87 11.62
C THR A 189 18.01 -9.86 12.91
N ASP A 190 19.23 -9.32 12.87
CA ASP A 190 20.10 -9.22 14.04
C ASP A 190 19.48 -8.32 15.12
N TYR A 191 18.93 -7.17 14.72
CA TYR A 191 18.20 -6.28 15.61
C TYR A 191 17.01 -6.98 16.27
N LEU A 192 16.22 -7.73 15.49
CA LEU A 192 15.07 -8.45 16.04
C LEU A 192 15.51 -9.51 17.03
N ILE A 193 16.58 -10.26 16.76
CA ILE A 193 17.14 -11.25 17.71
C ILE A 193 17.50 -10.58 19.04
N GLU A 194 18.10 -9.39 19.01
CA GLU A 194 18.45 -8.64 20.23
C GLU A 194 17.21 -8.17 20.99
N LYS A 195 16.20 -7.64 20.28
CA LYS A 195 15.03 -6.99 20.90
C LYS A 195 13.86 -7.93 21.18
N MET A 196 13.91 -9.19 20.77
CA MET A 196 12.76 -10.13 20.85
C MET A 196 12.35 -10.56 22.26
N SER A 197 13.02 -10.07 23.31
CA SER A 197 12.61 -10.30 24.70
C SER A 197 11.25 -9.65 25.04
N ARG A 198 10.83 -8.65 24.28
CA ARG A 198 9.58 -7.91 24.49
C ARG A 198 8.41 -8.61 23.79
N ARG A 199 7.62 -9.37 24.56
CA ARG A 199 6.40 -10.04 24.09
C ARG A 199 5.31 -9.01 23.79
N SER A 200 4.66 -9.14 22.64
CA SER A 200 3.50 -8.33 22.22
C SER A 200 2.44 -9.24 21.58
N PRO A 201 1.15 -8.83 21.52
CA PRO A 201 0.10 -9.68 20.96
C PRO A 201 0.37 -10.15 19.52
N LEU A 202 0.97 -9.28 18.67
CA LEU A 202 1.35 -9.66 17.31
C LEU A 202 2.55 -10.61 17.31
N MET A 203 3.61 -10.28 18.06
CA MET A 203 4.77 -11.17 18.18
C MET A 203 4.38 -12.57 18.66
N ASP A 204 3.53 -12.67 19.68
CA ASP A 204 3.07 -13.95 20.20
C ASP A 204 2.29 -14.77 19.18
N LEU A 205 1.51 -14.12 18.31
CA LEU A 205 0.83 -14.79 17.21
C LEU A 205 1.82 -15.30 16.16
N LEU A 206 2.84 -14.50 15.84
CA LEU A 206 3.87 -14.88 14.86
C LEU A 206 4.70 -16.06 15.36
N ILE A 207 5.12 -16.02 16.64
CA ILE A 207 5.83 -17.10 17.32
C ILE A 207 4.98 -18.39 17.30
N ARG A 208 3.69 -18.31 17.68
CA ARG A 208 2.78 -19.48 17.62
C ARG A 208 2.65 -20.11 16.23
N ASN A 209 2.83 -19.35 15.16
CA ASN A 209 2.76 -19.86 13.78
C ASN A 209 4.09 -20.43 13.27
N GLY A 210 5.21 -19.94 13.78
CA GLY A 210 6.54 -20.21 13.21
C GLY A 210 7.50 -20.96 14.12
N GLY A 211 7.19 -21.16 15.41
CA GLY A 211 8.03 -21.89 16.36
C GLY A 211 8.66 -20.99 17.40
N GLU A 212 9.98 -21.04 17.53
CA GLU A 212 10.74 -20.24 18.47
C GLU A 212 10.84 -18.78 17.98
N PRO A 213 11.03 -17.79 18.88
CA PRO A 213 11.12 -16.38 18.48
C PRO A 213 12.19 -16.12 17.42
N THR A 214 13.34 -16.78 17.55
CA THR A 214 14.46 -16.64 16.61
C THR A 214 14.32 -17.49 15.34
N ASP A 215 13.22 -18.20 15.15
CA ASP A 215 13.02 -18.98 13.93
C ASP A 215 12.98 -18.04 12.70
N PRO A 216 13.70 -18.36 11.61
CA PRO A 216 13.76 -17.50 10.42
C PRO A 216 12.41 -17.11 9.83
N ASP A 217 11.41 -17.99 9.93
CA ASP A 217 10.04 -17.74 9.46
C ASP A 217 9.29 -16.73 10.35
N VAL A 218 9.53 -16.75 11.67
CA VAL A 218 8.99 -15.75 12.61
C VAL A 218 9.62 -14.40 12.32
N LEU A 219 10.96 -14.33 12.28
CA LEU A 219 11.70 -13.10 12.01
C LEU A 219 11.29 -12.48 10.66
N SER A 220 11.19 -13.30 9.61
CA SER A 220 10.79 -12.81 8.29
C SER A 220 9.33 -12.33 8.26
N SER A 221 8.44 -12.95 9.04
CA SER A 221 7.06 -12.48 9.18
C SER A 221 6.99 -11.16 9.94
N VAL A 222 7.80 -10.96 10.99
CA VAL A 222 7.89 -9.69 11.73
C VAL A 222 8.37 -8.57 10.80
N ILE A 223 9.44 -8.81 10.04
CA ILE A 223 9.97 -7.84 9.07
C ILE A 223 8.92 -7.52 8.00
N LEU A 224 8.15 -8.51 7.54
CA LEU A 224 7.06 -8.29 6.60
C LEU A 224 5.99 -7.37 7.18
N PHE A 225 5.56 -7.59 8.43
CA PHE A 225 4.56 -6.72 9.08
C PHE A 225 5.11 -5.31 9.30
N LEU A 226 6.39 -5.18 9.64
CA LEU A 226 7.06 -3.90 9.74
C LEU A 226 6.99 -3.13 8.41
N LEU A 227 7.32 -3.78 7.28
CA LEU A 227 7.23 -3.17 5.96
C LEU A 227 5.78 -2.87 5.55
N ALA A 228 4.92 -3.87 5.57
CA ALA A 228 3.57 -3.77 5.03
C ALA A 228 2.70 -2.77 5.81
N GLY A 229 2.93 -2.66 7.12
CA GLY A 229 2.19 -1.76 8.00
C GLY A 229 2.73 -0.33 8.07
N THR A 230 3.88 -0.04 7.47
CA THR A 230 4.48 1.31 7.53
C THR A 230 4.42 2.01 6.18
N GLU A 231 5.23 1.63 5.20
CA GLU A 231 5.42 2.38 3.94
C GLU A 231 4.11 2.65 3.20
N THR A 232 3.18 1.69 3.19
CA THR A 232 1.86 1.88 2.54
C THR A 232 1.01 2.91 3.29
N SER A 233 1.03 2.91 4.63
CA SER A 233 0.35 3.91 5.45
C SER A 233 1.00 5.29 5.33
N VAL A 234 2.34 5.37 5.30
CA VAL A 234 3.08 6.64 5.08
C VAL A 234 2.62 7.29 3.78
N ALA A 235 2.66 6.53 2.68
CA ALA A 235 2.22 7.00 1.37
C ALA A 235 0.74 7.39 1.36
N THR A 236 -0.11 6.62 2.04
CA THR A 236 -1.55 6.88 2.13
C THR A 236 -1.85 8.18 2.86
N ILE A 237 -1.27 8.41 4.04
CA ILE A 237 -1.51 9.61 4.83
C ILE A 237 -1.11 10.86 4.03
N GLY A 238 0.06 10.84 3.40
CA GLY A 238 0.53 11.93 2.54
C GLY A 238 -0.41 12.15 1.34
N THR A 239 -0.83 11.08 0.69
CA THR A 239 -1.75 11.13 -0.46
C THR A 239 -3.14 11.65 -0.08
N ILE A 240 -3.65 11.27 1.09
CA ILE A 240 -4.91 11.81 1.62
C ILE A 240 -4.82 13.32 1.76
N MET A 241 -3.81 13.83 2.48
CA MET A 241 -3.67 15.26 2.69
C MET A 241 -3.43 16.02 1.38
N HIS A 242 -2.56 15.51 0.51
CA HIS A 242 -2.32 16.09 -0.81
C HIS A 242 -3.61 16.17 -1.63
N THR A 243 -4.39 15.09 -1.69
CA THR A 243 -5.63 15.05 -2.48
C THR A 243 -6.68 16.00 -1.91
N LEU A 244 -6.89 16.00 -0.59
CA LEU A 244 -7.87 16.88 0.05
C LEU A 244 -7.57 18.35 -0.22
N LEU A 245 -6.30 18.75 -0.14
CA LEU A 245 -5.86 20.10 -0.44
C LEU A 245 -5.98 20.44 -1.93
N ALA A 246 -5.61 19.51 -2.82
CA ALA A 246 -5.76 19.70 -4.27
C ALA A 246 -7.22 19.77 -4.74
N GLN A 247 -8.16 19.26 -3.94
CA GLN A 247 -9.61 19.35 -4.17
C GLN A 247 -10.26 20.52 -3.41
N ASP A 248 -9.47 21.43 -2.83
CA ASP A 248 -9.93 22.58 -2.04
C ASP A 248 -10.92 22.20 -0.91
N VAL A 249 -10.75 21.00 -0.33
CA VAL A 249 -11.61 20.54 0.75
C VAL A 249 -11.34 21.39 1.99
N ARG A 250 -12.41 21.96 2.54
CA ARG A 250 -12.35 22.61 3.84
C ARG A 250 -12.04 21.60 4.93
N MET A 251 -10.92 21.78 5.61
CA MET A 251 -10.44 20.83 6.63
C MET A 251 -11.44 20.63 7.78
N GLU A 252 -12.23 21.66 8.13
CA GLU A 252 -13.27 21.52 9.16
C GLU A 252 -14.36 20.51 8.79
N ALA A 253 -14.59 20.25 7.49
CA ALA A 253 -15.54 19.22 7.06
C ALA A 253 -15.11 17.82 7.53
N LEU A 254 -13.82 17.60 7.78
CA LEU A 254 -13.31 16.33 8.31
C LEU A 254 -13.66 16.14 9.80
N LEU A 255 -14.24 17.12 10.50
CA LEU A 255 -14.80 16.90 11.84
C LEU A 255 -16.03 15.96 11.78
N ASP A 256 -16.77 15.99 10.69
CA ASP A 256 -17.81 14.99 10.43
C ASP A 256 -17.17 13.65 10.07
N SER A 257 -17.42 12.64 10.92
CA SER A 257 -16.90 11.29 10.72
C SER A 257 -17.42 10.62 9.46
N GLU A 258 -18.65 10.91 9.01
CA GLU A 258 -19.19 10.30 7.80
C GLU A 258 -18.49 10.85 6.56
N PHE A 259 -18.38 12.18 6.46
CA PHE A 259 -17.63 12.82 5.39
C PHE A 259 -16.15 12.42 5.40
N ARG A 260 -15.50 12.41 6.57
CA ARG A 260 -14.08 12.01 6.70
C ARG A 260 -13.85 10.59 6.20
N ALA A 261 -14.70 9.63 6.60
CA ALA A 261 -14.60 8.26 6.12
C ALA A 261 -14.83 8.17 4.60
N ALA A 262 -15.82 8.88 4.06
CA ALA A 262 -16.11 8.93 2.64
C ALA A 262 -14.94 9.52 1.82
N ALA A 263 -14.34 10.59 2.32
CA ALA A 263 -13.19 11.26 1.73
C ALA A 263 -11.95 10.34 1.69
N VAL A 264 -11.65 9.63 2.79
CA VAL A 264 -10.56 8.65 2.85
C VAL A 264 -10.75 7.54 1.82
N TRP A 265 -11.96 6.95 1.76
CA TRP A 265 -12.26 5.89 0.80
C TRP A 265 -12.16 6.33 -0.65
N GLU A 266 -12.62 7.54 -0.95
CA GLU A 266 -12.56 8.07 -2.31
C GLU A 266 -11.13 8.42 -2.72
N THR A 267 -10.32 8.97 -1.82
CA THR A 267 -8.90 9.19 -2.08
C THR A 267 -8.18 7.86 -2.32
N LEU A 268 -8.41 6.86 -1.48
CA LEU A 268 -7.83 5.52 -1.64
C LEU A 268 -8.24 4.86 -2.98
N ARG A 269 -9.45 5.12 -3.46
CA ARG A 269 -9.89 4.66 -4.79
C ARG A 269 -9.07 5.34 -5.88
N LEU A 270 -9.01 6.67 -5.88
CA LEU A 270 -8.37 7.44 -6.95
C LEU A 270 -6.85 7.29 -7.00
N GLU A 271 -6.22 7.29 -5.82
CA GLU A 271 -4.78 7.27 -5.63
C GLU A 271 -4.44 6.18 -4.59
N PRO A 272 -4.56 4.89 -4.95
CA PRO A 272 -4.21 3.82 -4.04
C PRO A 272 -2.70 3.85 -3.76
N PRO A 273 -2.24 3.63 -2.51
CA PRO A 273 -0.81 3.59 -2.20
C PRO A 273 -0.11 2.43 -2.88
N THR A 274 -0.85 1.36 -3.23
CA THR A 274 -0.36 0.23 -3.99
C THR A 274 -1.07 0.18 -5.34
N HIS A 275 -0.33 0.42 -6.41
CA HIS A 275 -0.92 0.49 -7.76
C HIS A 275 -1.25 -0.86 -8.36
N SER A 276 -0.50 -1.89 -7.99
CA SER A 276 -0.65 -3.20 -8.58
C SER A 276 -0.24 -4.34 -7.67
N ILE A 277 -0.79 -5.52 -7.95
CA ILE A 277 -0.45 -6.77 -7.27
C ILE A 277 0.08 -7.75 -8.32
N LEU A 278 1.26 -8.32 -8.05
CA LEU A 278 1.85 -9.35 -8.91
C LEU A 278 1.31 -10.75 -8.57
N ARG A 279 0.96 -11.50 -9.61
CA ARG A 279 0.63 -12.93 -9.57
C ARG A 279 1.40 -13.69 -10.64
N TYR A 280 1.42 -15.01 -10.51
CA TYR A 280 2.00 -15.91 -11.51
C TYR A 280 0.97 -16.93 -11.97
N ALA A 281 0.94 -17.22 -13.26
CA ALA A 281 0.05 -18.25 -13.80
C ALA A 281 0.53 -19.66 -13.38
N ALA A 282 -0.24 -20.39 -12.59
CA ALA A 282 0.08 -21.76 -12.18
C ALA A 282 -0.19 -22.78 -13.30
N THR A 283 -1.12 -22.45 -14.19
CA THR A 283 -1.47 -23.20 -15.41
C THR A 283 -1.53 -22.23 -16.58
N ASP A 284 -1.65 -22.73 -17.80
CA ASP A 284 -2.01 -21.84 -18.89
C ASP A 284 -3.43 -21.31 -18.72
N LEU A 285 -3.65 -20.04 -19.11
CA LEU A 285 -4.91 -19.31 -18.96
C LEU A 285 -5.27 -18.62 -20.27
N ASP A 286 -6.56 -18.34 -20.44
CA ASP A 286 -7.06 -17.41 -21.44
C ASP A 286 -7.83 -16.31 -20.70
N ILE A 287 -7.44 -15.05 -20.93
CA ILE A 287 -8.15 -13.88 -20.40
C ILE A 287 -8.42 -12.96 -21.58
N ARG A 288 -9.70 -12.78 -21.91
CA ARG A 288 -10.16 -12.00 -23.07
C ARG A 288 -9.51 -12.43 -24.41
N GLY A 289 -9.32 -13.73 -24.62
CA GLY A 289 -8.71 -14.27 -25.84
C GLY A 289 -7.18 -14.11 -25.88
N VAL A 290 -6.56 -13.56 -24.84
CA VAL A 290 -5.10 -13.50 -24.71
C VAL A 290 -4.61 -14.72 -23.94
N ARG A 291 -3.75 -15.51 -24.59
CA ARG A 291 -3.12 -16.68 -24.00
C ARG A 291 -2.01 -16.26 -23.03
N ILE A 292 -2.18 -16.63 -21.76
CA ILE A 292 -1.17 -16.45 -20.71
C ILE A 292 -0.59 -17.83 -20.40
N SER A 293 0.66 -18.05 -20.79
CA SER A 293 1.36 -19.32 -20.53
C SER A 293 1.64 -19.50 -19.04
N ARG A 294 1.68 -20.75 -18.59
CA ARG A 294 2.13 -21.13 -17.25
C ARG A 294 3.47 -20.46 -16.90
N HIS A 295 3.59 -20.05 -15.65
CA HIS A 295 4.70 -19.32 -15.03
C HIS A 295 4.87 -17.87 -15.48
N SER A 296 4.00 -17.35 -16.37
CA SER A 296 4.03 -15.93 -16.71
C SER A 296 3.66 -15.06 -15.52
N ALA A 297 4.37 -13.94 -15.37
CA ALA A 297 4.02 -12.87 -14.47
C ALA A 297 2.79 -12.12 -14.99
N VAL A 298 1.86 -11.81 -14.07
CA VAL A 298 0.62 -11.09 -14.35
C VAL A 298 0.47 -9.99 -13.31
N LEU A 299 0.59 -8.75 -13.75
CA LEU A 299 0.43 -7.55 -12.96
C LEU A 299 -1.03 -7.12 -12.98
N LEU A 300 -1.65 -7.09 -11.81
CA LEU A 300 -3.06 -6.73 -11.63
C LEU A 300 -3.14 -5.26 -11.21
N SER A 301 -3.50 -4.36 -12.13
CA SER A 301 -3.52 -2.91 -11.85
C SER A 301 -4.76 -2.52 -11.03
N LEU A 302 -4.57 -2.37 -9.72
CA LEU A 302 -5.59 -1.88 -8.79
C LEU A 302 -5.95 -0.43 -9.13
N ALA A 303 -4.95 0.40 -9.40
CA ALA A 303 -5.12 1.81 -9.73
C ALA A 303 -5.95 2.01 -11.00
N SER A 304 -5.66 1.25 -12.06
CA SER A 304 -6.47 1.30 -13.28
C SER A 304 -7.89 0.78 -13.05
N GLY A 305 -8.05 -0.36 -12.36
CA GLY A 305 -9.37 -0.90 -12.07
C GLY A 305 -10.23 0.05 -11.24
N ASN A 306 -9.63 0.78 -10.31
CA ASN A 306 -10.32 1.78 -9.50
C ASN A 306 -10.78 3.02 -10.30
N ARG A 307 -10.24 3.25 -11.49
CA ARG A 307 -10.63 4.33 -12.42
C ARG A 307 -11.35 3.80 -13.68
N ASP A 308 -11.90 2.58 -13.61
CA ASP A 308 -12.66 1.99 -14.72
C ASP A 308 -14.08 2.58 -14.81
N ALA A 309 -14.40 3.21 -15.94
CA ALA A 309 -15.69 3.87 -16.17
C ALA A 309 -16.87 2.87 -16.26
N ASP A 310 -16.60 1.59 -16.52
CA ASP A 310 -17.62 0.54 -16.50
C ASP A 310 -18.17 0.28 -15.08
N VAL A 311 -17.44 0.73 -14.05
CA VAL A 311 -17.79 0.51 -12.63
C VAL A 311 -18.06 1.83 -11.90
N PHE A 312 -17.26 2.86 -12.19
CA PHE A 312 -17.33 4.16 -11.53
C PHE A 312 -17.72 5.25 -12.53
N ALA A 313 -18.93 5.81 -12.41
CA ALA A 313 -19.33 6.96 -13.22
C ALA A 313 -18.40 8.15 -12.95
N GLU A 314 -17.95 8.88 -13.99
CA GLU A 314 -16.94 9.95 -13.83
C GLU A 314 -15.72 9.47 -13.04
N ALA A 315 -15.14 8.33 -13.45
CA ALA A 315 -14.16 7.55 -12.68
C ALA A 315 -12.93 8.36 -12.22
N ASP A 316 -12.55 9.41 -12.95
CA ASP A 316 -11.39 10.23 -12.64
C ASP A 316 -11.67 11.39 -11.68
N ALA A 317 -12.94 11.69 -11.39
CA ALA A 317 -13.33 12.75 -10.47
C ALA A 317 -13.26 12.29 -9.01
N TRP A 318 -12.82 13.16 -8.11
CA TRP A 318 -12.89 12.92 -6.66
C TRP A 318 -14.30 13.24 -6.14
N LYS A 319 -15.04 12.20 -5.75
CA LYS A 319 -16.41 12.27 -5.26
C LYS A 319 -16.60 11.41 -4.01
N PRO A 320 -16.49 11.99 -2.80
CA PRO A 320 -16.64 11.24 -1.54
C PRO A 320 -17.98 10.51 -1.42
N ASN A 321 -19.06 11.13 -1.92
CA ASN A 321 -20.42 10.62 -1.76
C ASN A 321 -20.83 9.57 -2.81
N ARG A 322 -19.85 8.85 -3.40
CA ARG A 322 -20.15 7.77 -4.37
C ARG A 322 -20.93 6.63 -3.71
N PRO A 323 -21.96 6.09 -4.39
CA PRO A 323 -22.69 4.93 -3.88
C PRO A 323 -21.89 3.62 -4.05
N GLN A 324 -20.99 3.52 -5.04
CA GLN A 324 -20.23 2.29 -5.32
C GLN A 324 -19.07 2.10 -4.34
N ARG A 325 -19.11 1.01 -3.56
CA ARG A 325 -18.02 0.59 -2.66
C ARG A 325 -17.26 -0.62 -3.21
N LYS A 326 -16.76 -0.51 -4.44
CA LYS A 326 -16.10 -1.59 -5.19
C LYS A 326 -14.59 -1.39 -5.39
N THR A 327 -13.98 -0.52 -4.60
CA THR A 327 -12.53 -0.25 -4.71
C THR A 327 -11.71 -1.52 -4.49
N LEU A 328 -10.62 -1.65 -5.25
CA LEU A 328 -9.64 -2.73 -5.23
C LEU A 328 -8.38 -2.34 -4.46
N THR A 329 -8.34 -1.16 -3.81
CA THR A 329 -7.14 -0.63 -3.13
C THR A 329 -6.54 -1.59 -2.10
N PHE A 330 -7.39 -2.36 -1.43
CA PHE A 330 -6.97 -3.36 -0.45
C PHE A 330 -6.92 -4.79 -1.03
N GLY A 331 -6.88 -4.93 -2.36
CA GLY A 331 -7.01 -6.21 -3.04
C GLY A 331 -8.41 -6.81 -2.94
N ALA A 332 -8.54 -8.06 -3.37
CA ALA A 332 -9.76 -8.83 -3.32
C ALA A 332 -9.45 -10.33 -3.11
N GLY A 333 -10.47 -11.11 -2.80
CA GLY A 333 -10.35 -12.56 -2.64
C GLY A 333 -9.60 -12.96 -1.36
N PRO A 334 -8.91 -14.12 -1.35
CA PRO A 334 -8.24 -14.64 -0.16
C PRO A 334 -7.18 -13.67 0.41
N HIS A 335 -6.56 -12.88 -0.46
CA HIS A 335 -5.45 -11.98 -0.15
C HIS A 335 -5.87 -10.53 0.12
N THR A 336 -7.18 -10.24 0.32
CA THR A 336 -7.61 -8.91 0.78
C THR A 336 -6.80 -8.47 1.99
N CYS A 337 -6.36 -7.21 2.04
CA CYS A 337 -5.48 -6.69 3.08
C CYS A 337 -6.01 -7.04 4.47
N ILE A 338 -5.19 -7.75 5.25
CA ILE A 338 -5.55 -8.15 6.61
C ILE A 338 -5.60 -6.93 7.55
N GLY A 339 -4.77 -5.91 7.29
CA GLY A 339 -4.64 -4.69 8.10
C GLY A 339 -5.65 -3.59 7.75
N ILE A 340 -6.62 -3.83 6.86
CA ILE A 340 -7.54 -2.81 6.34
C ILE A 340 -8.22 -2.00 7.44
N HIS A 341 -8.73 -2.66 8.49
CA HIS A 341 -9.40 -1.96 9.58
C HIS A 341 -8.44 -1.13 10.43
N LEU A 342 -7.22 -1.63 10.64
CA LEU A 342 -6.19 -0.94 11.39
C LEU A 342 -5.76 0.35 10.67
N ALA A 343 -5.47 0.26 9.37
CA ALA A 343 -5.10 1.40 8.53
C ALA A 343 -6.21 2.45 8.48
N LEU A 344 -7.47 2.06 8.27
CA LEU A 344 -8.59 3.01 8.27
C LEU A 344 -8.79 3.68 9.64
N ALA A 345 -8.59 2.95 10.75
CA ALA A 345 -8.64 3.54 12.07
C ALA A 345 -7.50 4.54 12.31
N GLU A 346 -6.30 4.24 11.82
CA GLU A 346 -5.14 5.14 11.85
C GLU A 346 -5.41 6.44 11.11
N PHE A 347 -5.89 6.37 9.86
CA PHE A 347 -6.19 7.56 9.06
C PHE A 347 -7.31 8.39 9.69
N ASP A 348 -8.36 7.73 10.18
CA ASP A 348 -9.49 8.42 10.78
C ASP A 348 -9.10 9.17 12.06
N VAL A 349 -8.34 8.53 12.96
CA VAL A 349 -7.84 9.19 14.19
C VAL A 349 -6.91 10.34 13.85
N LEU A 350 -5.96 10.13 12.93
CA LEU A 350 -4.99 11.16 12.56
C LEU A 350 -5.70 12.40 12.02
N LEU A 351 -6.58 12.22 11.04
CA LEU A 351 -7.32 13.33 10.43
C LEU A 351 -8.21 14.04 11.45
N GLU A 352 -8.96 13.30 12.28
CA GLU A 352 -9.79 13.86 13.35
C GLU A 352 -8.97 14.74 14.30
N ARG A 353 -7.83 14.23 14.78
CA ARG A 353 -6.97 14.97 15.73
C ARG A 353 -6.29 16.17 15.07
N LEU A 354 -5.85 16.03 13.83
CA LEU A 354 -5.20 17.10 13.08
C LEU A 354 -6.13 18.31 12.90
N VAL A 355 -7.37 18.11 12.41
CA VAL A 355 -8.32 19.21 12.18
C VAL A 355 -9.01 19.72 13.44
N THR A 356 -8.89 18.96 14.54
CA THR A 356 -9.29 19.43 15.88
C THR A 356 -8.25 20.38 16.45
N ARG A 357 -6.95 20.10 16.30
CA ARG A 357 -5.87 20.96 16.82
C ARG A 357 -5.56 22.17 15.94
N TYR A 358 -5.55 22.00 14.62
CA TYR A 358 -5.06 23.02 13.69
C TYR A 358 -6.17 23.53 12.76
N GLN A 359 -6.06 24.79 12.35
CA GLN A 359 -6.94 25.43 11.38
C GLN A 359 -6.14 25.97 10.20
N ASN A 360 -6.83 26.26 9.09
CA ASN A 360 -6.22 26.85 7.89
C ASN A 360 -5.04 26.03 7.35
N ILE A 361 -5.11 24.69 7.46
CA ILE A 361 -4.08 23.78 6.93
C ILE A 361 -4.06 23.93 5.42
N ARG A 362 -2.89 24.26 4.87
CA ARG A 362 -2.67 24.45 3.42
C ARG A 362 -1.25 24.03 3.03
N HIS A 363 -1.02 23.86 1.73
CA HIS A 363 0.34 23.71 1.21
C HIS A 363 1.17 24.95 1.53
N SER A 364 2.42 24.75 1.96
CA SER A 364 3.44 25.79 1.91
C SER A 364 4.24 25.63 0.61
N GLY A 365 4.18 26.67 -0.24
CA GLY A 365 4.75 26.64 -1.58
C GLY A 365 3.95 25.78 -2.58
N SER A 366 4.54 25.52 -3.74
CA SER A 366 3.91 24.68 -4.76
C SER A 366 3.94 23.22 -4.33
N PRO A 367 2.79 22.51 -4.33
CA PRO A 367 2.76 21.11 -3.96
C PRO A 367 3.59 20.28 -4.95
N ALA A 368 4.40 19.35 -4.43
CA ALA A 368 4.95 18.30 -5.28
C ALA A 368 3.82 17.38 -5.74
N GLY A 369 3.91 16.90 -6.98
CA GLY A 369 2.99 15.88 -7.49
C GLY A 369 3.17 14.54 -6.80
N LEU A 370 2.23 13.63 -7.03
CA LEU A 370 2.38 12.23 -6.63
C LEU A 370 3.32 11.53 -7.61
N ARG A 371 4.26 10.75 -7.08
CA ARG A 371 5.22 9.98 -7.84
C ARG A 371 5.28 8.53 -7.36
N GLY A 372 5.59 7.62 -8.27
CA GLY A 372 5.98 6.26 -7.94
C GLY A 372 5.32 5.23 -8.83
N HIS A 373 5.80 3.99 -8.74
CA HIS A 373 5.34 2.90 -9.56
C HIS A 373 4.34 2.02 -8.81
N GLY A 374 4.81 1.06 -8.01
CA GLY A 374 3.97 0.16 -7.23
C GLY A 374 3.59 0.79 -5.91
N PHE A 375 4.49 1.55 -5.28
CA PHE A 375 4.18 2.49 -4.22
C PHE A 375 4.18 3.92 -4.77
N ARG A 376 3.04 4.60 -4.67
CA ARG A 376 2.86 5.99 -5.15
C ARG A 376 2.47 6.89 -3.99
N GLY A 377 3.09 8.06 -3.91
CA GLY A 377 2.80 9.08 -2.90
C GLY A 377 3.51 10.40 -3.20
N PRO A 378 3.31 11.44 -2.38
CA PRO A 378 4.07 12.68 -2.53
C PRO A 378 5.52 12.48 -2.08
N GLU A 379 6.49 13.00 -2.85
CA GLU A 379 7.91 12.98 -2.46
C GLU A 379 8.24 14.10 -1.46
N ARG A 380 7.45 15.18 -1.48
CA ARG A 380 7.55 16.30 -0.57
C ARG A 380 6.15 16.83 -0.25
N LEU A 381 5.86 17.03 1.03
CA LEU A 381 4.60 17.60 1.47
C LEU A 381 4.87 18.58 2.61
N VAL A 382 5.08 19.85 2.27
CA VAL A 382 5.23 20.90 3.27
C VAL A 382 3.87 21.56 3.47
N LEU A 383 3.37 21.54 4.71
CA LEU A 383 2.11 22.13 5.09
C LEU A 383 2.35 23.28 6.07
N THR A 384 1.43 24.23 6.09
CA THR A 384 1.37 25.28 7.09
C THR A 384 -0.04 25.39 7.65
N TRP A 385 -0.17 25.82 8.90
CA TRP A 385 -1.44 25.96 9.60
C TRP A 385 -1.38 27.07 10.64
N GLY A 386 -2.56 27.54 11.05
CA GLY A 386 -2.74 28.41 12.21
C GLY A 386 -3.06 27.61 13.47
N SER A 387 -2.74 28.18 14.64
CA SER A 387 -3.26 27.70 15.93
C SER A 387 -4.76 28.03 16.03
N ARG A 388 -5.56 27.17 16.65
CA ARG A 388 -6.96 27.47 16.99
C ARG A 388 -7.12 28.59 18.02
N ASP A 389 -6.08 28.85 18.80
CA ASP A 389 -6.09 29.80 19.91
C ASP A 389 -5.46 31.16 19.56
N ALA A 390 -5.29 31.47 18.26
CA ALA A 390 -4.71 32.71 17.76
C ALA A 390 -5.75 33.71 17.25
#